data_AF-A0A937MZS8-F1
#
_entry.id   AF-A0A937MZS8-F1
#
_cell.length_a   1.000
_cell.length_b   1.000
_cell.length_c   1.000
_cell.angle_alpha   90.00
_cell.angle_beta   90.00
_cell.angle_gamma   90.00
#
_symmetry.space_group_name_H-M   'P 1'
#
loop_
_entity.id
_entity.type
_entity.pdbx_description
1 polymer ?
#
loop_
_entity_poly.entity_id
_entity_poly.type
_entity_poly.pdbx_seq_one_letter_code
_entity_poly.pdbx_strand_id
1 'polypeptide(L)'
;KKFTENQDRIDLLLLDVIMPNKNGKEVFDAARKLKPDIKALFISAHTAEVIKKHKSPFADDRSSFMQKPFLPENLLTRVRTILDS
;
A
#
# COMPACT_ATOMS: atom_id res chain seq x y z
N LYS A 1 -5.63 -13.27 9.17
CA LYS A 1 -5.98 -13.52 10.59
C LYS A 1 -5.77 -12.26 11.44
N LYS A 2 -4.53 -11.77 11.61
CA LYS A 2 -4.25 -10.54 12.39
C LYS A 2 -4.97 -9.27 11.91
N PHE A 3 -5.04 -9.04 10.59
CA PHE A 3 -5.79 -7.91 10.04
C PHE A 3 -7.27 -7.98 10.44
N THR A 4 -7.92 -9.12 10.19
CA THR A 4 -9.35 -9.33 10.51
C THR A 4 -9.65 -9.14 12.00
N GLU A 5 -8.75 -9.57 12.89
CA GLU A 5 -8.87 -9.36 14.35
C GLU A 5 -8.77 -7.89 14.78
N ASN A 6 -8.20 -7.02 13.95
CA ASN A 6 -7.89 -5.62 14.30
C ASN A 6 -8.38 -4.62 13.25
N GLN A 7 -9.26 -5.03 12.32
CA GLN A 7 -9.59 -4.25 11.13
C GLN A 7 -10.16 -2.87 11.47
N ASP A 8 -10.88 -2.75 12.58
CA ASP A 8 -11.47 -1.48 13.04
C ASP A 8 -10.42 -0.50 13.58
N ARG A 9 -9.23 -0.98 13.93
CA ARG A 9 -8.12 -0.19 14.50
C ARG A 9 -6.97 0.06 13.52
N ILE A 10 -7.04 -0.53 12.33
CA ILE A 10 -5.99 -0.40 11.31
C ILE A 10 -6.49 0.56 10.23
N ASP A 11 -5.87 1.73 10.12
CA ASP A 11 -6.29 2.76 9.17
C ASP A 11 -5.44 2.79 7.90
N LEU A 12 -4.23 2.22 7.96
CA LEU A 12 -3.29 2.18 6.86
C LEU A 12 -2.54 0.85 6.81
N LEU A 13 -2.43 0.28 5.62
CA LEU A 13 -1.59 -0.87 5.32
C LEU A 13 -0.27 -0.43 4.67
N LEU A 14 0.87 -0.81 5.24
CA LEU A 14 2.17 -0.71 4.55
C LEU A 14 2.46 -2.06 3.90
N LEU A 15 2.55 -2.12 2.57
CA LEU A 15 2.66 -3.37 1.82
C LEU A 15 3.87 -3.34 0.88
N ASP A 16 4.64 -4.43 0.85
CA ASP A 16 5.56 -4.63 -0.26
C ASP A 16 4.77 -5.05 -1.51
N VAL A 17 5.18 -4.58 -2.67
CA VAL A 17 4.55 -4.96 -3.93
C VAL A 17 4.99 -6.36 -4.35
N ILE A 18 6.29 -6.64 -4.20
CA ILE A 18 6.91 -7.88 -4.66
C ILE A 18 7.16 -8.74 -3.42
N MET A 19 6.30 -9.72 -3.18
CA MET A 19 6.50 -10.73 -2.14
C MET A 19 6.49 -12.13 -2.76
N PRO A 20 7.22 -13.11 -2.17
CA PRO A 20 7.07 -14.50 -2.55
C PRO A 20 5.64 -14.97 -2.25
N ASN A 21 5.01 -15.67 -3.21
CA ASN A 21 3.67 -16.29 -3.17
C ASN A 21 2.44 -15.37 -3.34
N LYS A 22 2.48 -14.10 -2.95
CA LYS A 22 1.35 -13.16 -3.11
C LYS A 22 1.86 -11.79 -3.51
N ASN A 23 1.13 -11.06 -4.36
CA ASN A 23 1.49 -9.66 -4.61
C ASN A 23 0.78 -8.72 -3.62
N GLY A 24 1.37 -7.55 -3.35
CA GLY A 24 0.80 -6.58 -2.41
C GLY A 24 -0.61 -6.11 -2.79
N LYS A 25 -0.94 -6.10 -4.09
CA LYS A 25 -2.27 -5.72 -4.59
C LYS A 25 -3.34 -6.73 -4.19
N GLU A 26 -3.09 -8.02 -4.34
CA GLU A 26 -4.02 -9.08 -3.90
C GLU A 26 -4.33 -8.99 -2.40
N VAL A 27 -3.31 -8.65 -1.59
CA VAL A 27 -3.50 -8.43 -0.15
C VAL A 27 -4.39 -7.22 0.11
N PHE A 28 -4.15 -6.11 -0.58
CA PHE A 28 -4.97 -4.91 -0.48
C PHE A 28 -6.42 -5.16 -0.93
N ASP A 29 -6.62 -5.82 -2.07
CA ASP A 29 -7.96 -6.12 -2.58
C ASP A 29 -8.73 -7.03 -1.63
N ALA A 30 -8.06 -8.01 -1.00
CA ALA A 30 -8.65 -8.83 0.03
C ALA A 30 -9.01 -8.03 1.30
N ALA A 31 -8.16 -7.09 1.72
CA ALA A 31 -8.42 -6.22 2.86
C ALA A 31 -9.58 -5.25 2.59
N ARG A 32 -9.66 -4.68 1.38
CA ARG A 32 -10.71 -3.74 0.98
C ARG A 32 -12.11 -4.39 0.93
N LYS A 33 -12.18 -5.70 0.64
CA LYS A 33 -13.44 -6.46 0.76
C LYS A 33 -13.96 -6.55 2.21
N LEU A 34 -13.08 -6.38 3.19
CA LEU A 34 -13.42 -6.43 4.61
C LEU A 34 -13.61 -5.02 5.21
N LYS A 35 -12.75 -4.07 4.84
CA LYS A 35 -12.83 -2.64 5.22
C LYS A 35 -12.72 -1.78 3.96
N PRO A 36 -13.85 -1.32 3.37
CA PRO A 36 -13.85 -0.60 2.09
C PRO A 36 -12.99 0.68 2.06
N ASP A 37 -12.86 1.35 3.21
CA ASP A 37 -12.17 2.62 3.38
C ASP A 37 -10.69 2.46 3.80
N ILE A 38 -10.17 1.23 3.85
CA ILE A 38 -8.79 0.99 4.24
C ILE A 38 -7.82 1.65 3.24
N LYS A 39 -6.86 2.42 3.77
CA LYS A 39 -5.81 3.05 2.97
C LYS A 39 -4.60 2.14 2.84
N ALA A 40 -3.77 2.33 1.81
CA ALA A 40 -2.54 1.56 1.64
C ALA A 40 -1.37 2.39 1.11
N LEU A 41 -0.17 2.15 1.64
CA LEU A 41 1.10 2.61 1.11
C LEU A 41 1.89 1.40 0.58
N PHE A 42 2.06 1.36 -0.74
CA PHE A 42 2.85 0.34 -1.41
C PHE A 42 4.31 0.75 -1.48
N ILE A 43 5.20 -0.19 -1.15
CA ILE A 43 6.64 0.02 -1.10
C ILE A 43 7.33 -0.98 -2.02
N SER A 44 8.22 -0.56 -2.92
CA SER A 44 8.93 -1.48 -3.82
C SER A 44 10.34 -1.00 -4.18
N ALA A 45 11.26 -1.92 -4.44
CA ALA A 45 12.57 -1.62 -5.01
C ALA A 45 12.51 -1.30 -6.52
N HIS A 46 11.50 -1.82 -7.24
CA HIS A 46 11.40 -1.73 -8.71
C HIS A 46 10.11 -1.02 -9.16
N THR A 47 9.96 0.24 -8.77
CA THR A 47 8.78 1.07 -9.04
C THR A 47 8.38 1.13 -10.51
N ALA A 48 9.36 1.27 -11.43
CA ALA A 48 9.10 1.42 -12.85
C ALA A 48 8.49 0.16 -13.48
N GLU A 49 8.94 -1.02 -13.06
CA GLU A 49 8.40 -2.29 -13.55
C GLU A 49 7.00 -2.55 -12.99
N VAL A 50 6.78 -2.22 -11.71
CA VAL A 50 5.46 -2.33 -11.07
C VAL A 50 4.42 -1.46 -11.79
N ILE A 51 4.74 -0.18 -12.05
CA ILE A 51 3.86 0.77 -12.72
C ILE A 51 3.52 0.30 -14.13
N LYS A 52 4.49 -0.23 -14.88
CA LYS A 52 4.31 -0.73 -16.25
C LYS A 52 3.51 -2.04 -16.30
N LYS A 53 3.85 -3.00 -15.43
CA LYS A 53 3.31 -4.37 -15.46
C LYS A 53 1.88 -4.46 -14.96
N HIS A 54 1.48 -3.59 -14.03
CA HIS A 54 0.18 -3.65 -13.40
C HIS A 54 -0.86 -2.71 -14.01
N LYS A 55 -0.58 -1.99 -15.12
CA LYS A 55 -1.49 -1.02 -15.78
C LYS A 55 -2.39 -0.30 -14.77
N SER A 56 -1.75 0.50 -13.92
CA SER A 56 -2.27 1.03 -12.65
C SER A 56 -3.81 1.20 -12.55
N PRO A 57 -4.51 0.31 -11.82
CA PRO A 57 -5.81 0.61 -11.22
C PRO A 57 -5.66 1.57 -10.01
N PHE A 58 -4.44 1.99 -9.71
CA PHE A 58 -4.07 2.93 -8.63
C PHE A 58 -3.80 4.34 -9.17
N ALA A 59 -4.14 4.61 -10.44
CA ALA A 59 -3.84 5.85 -11.12
C ALA A 59 -4.50 7.07 -10.48
N ASP A 60 -5.62 6.87 -9.78
CA ASP A 60 -6.30 7.94 -9.04
C ASP A 60 -5.53 8.39 -7.79
N ASP A 61 -4.58 7.58 -7.29
CA ASP A 61 -3.86 7.94 -6.08
C ASP A 61 -2.37 7.60 -6.16
N ARG A 62 -1.65 8.39 -6.96
CA ARG A 62 -0.18 8.39 -7.01
C ARG A 62 0.46 8.67 -5.64
N SER A 63 -0.32 9.10 -4.64
CA SER A 63 0.11 9.27 -3.24
C SER A 63 0.30 7.92 -2.51
N SER A 64 -0.19 6.82 -3.05
CA SER A 64 -0.14 5.51 -2.37
C SER A 64 1.11 4.65 -2.67
N PHE A 65 2.17 5.20 -3.30
CA PHE A 65 3.41 4.46 -3.63
C PHE A 65 4.72 5.09 -3.13
N MET A 66 5.69 4.28 -2.72
CA MET A 66 7.05 4.68 -2.33
C MET A 66 8.13 3.72 -2.86
N GLN A 67 9.21 4.28 -3.40
CA GLN A 67 10.36 3.51 -3.89
C GLN A 67 11.41 3.28 -2.78
N LYS A 68 11.96 2.06 -2.71
CA LYS A 68 13.18 1.76 -1.93
C LYS A 68 14.45 2.08 -2.77
N PRO A 69 15.52 2.62 -2.16
CA PRO A 69 15.62 3.03 -0.76
C PRO A 69 14.91 4.38 -0.49
N PHE A 70 14.46 4.59 0.74
CA PHE A 70 13.87 5.84 1.20
C PHE A 70 14.40 6.18 2.59
N LEU A 71 14.38 7.48 2.93
CA LEU A 71 14.69 7.97 4.26
C LEU A 71 13.46 7.83 5.18
N PRO A 72 13.63 7.56 6.49
CA PRO A 72 12.52 7.42 7.43
C PRO A 72 11.54 8.61 7.44
N GLU A 73 12.04 9.83 7.32
CA GLU A 73 11.26 11.07 7.25
C GLU A 73 10.32 11.10 6.03
N ASN A 74 10.74 10.50 4.91
CA ASN A 74 9.91 10.39 3.72
C ASN A 74 8.75 9.43 3.98
N LEU A 75 9.01 8.31 4.67
CA LEU A 75 7.97 7.36 5.09
C LEU A 75 6.95 8.03 6.01
N LEU A 76 7.40 8.73 7.04
CA LEU A 76 6.53 9.42 7.98
C LEU A 76 5.66 10.49 7.30
N THR A 77 6.26 11.30 6.44
CA THR A 77 5.55 12.32 5.66
C THR A 77 4.45 11.68 4.83
N ARG A 78 4.78 10.57 4.15
CA ARG A 78 3.83 9.87 3.28
C ARG A 78 2.69 9.22 4.06
N VAL A 79 3.00 8.58 5.17
CA VAL A 79 2.00 8.01 6.08
C VAL A 79 1.03 9.09 6.53
N ARG A 80 1.53 10.27 6.92
CA ARG A 80 0.68 11.37 7.37
C ARG A 80 -0.19 11.93 6.23
N THR A 81 0.38 12.13 5.04
CA THR A 81 -0.38 12.58 3.87
C THR A 81 -1.54 11.65 3.55
N ILE A 82 -1.32 10.33 3.60
CA ILE A 82 -2.37 9.36 3.32
C ILE A 82 -3.41 9.33 4.44
N LEU A 83 -3.00 9.36 5.71
CA LEU A 83 -3.95 9.33 6.82
C LEU A 83 -4.87 10.57 6.85
N ASP A 84 -4.35 11.72 6.44
CA ASP A 84 -5.05 13.01 6.51
C ASP A 84 -5.91 13.36 5.29
N SER A 85 -5.83 12.56 4.22
CA SER A 85 -6.63 12.74 3.00
C SER A 85 -8.07 12.28 3.11
#